data_AF-A0A962PD56-F1
#
_entry.id   AF-A0A962PD56-F1
#
_cell.length_a   1.000
_cell.length_b   1.000
_cell.length_c   1.000
_cell.angle_alpha   90.00
_cell.angle_beta   90.00
_cell.angle_gamma   90.00
#
_symmetry.space_group_name_H-M   'P 1'
#
loop_
_entity.id
_entity.type
_entity.pdbx_description
1 polymer ?
#
loop_
_entity_poly.entity_id
_entity_poly.type
_entity_poly.pdbx_seq_one_letter_code
_entity_poly.pdbx_strand_id
1 'polypeptide(L)'
;MDYLPVFLKIAQQPCLVVGGGHIAKRKVTLLLKANANVTVIAPHVLDELKQQVLSSGGRVIEQAYEQSYLAQQRLVIAATDDQALNQQVFNDCE
;
A
#
# COMPACT_ATOMS: atom_id res chain seq x y z
N MET A 1 -26.43 8.70 -3.42
CA MET A 1 -25.37 8.54 -4.45
C MET A 1 -24.10 8.69 -3.65
N ASP A 2 -23.58 7.58 -3.17
CA ASP A 2 -22.69 7.60 -2.00
C ASP A 2 -21.21 7.57 -2.40
N TYR A 3 -20.94 7.44 -3.71
CA TYR A 3 -19.60 7.39 -4.28
C TYR A 3 -19.53 8.20 -5.58
N LEU A 4 -18.45 8.97 -5.71
CA LEU A 4 -18.08 9.68 -6.93
C LEU A 4 -16.93 8.91 -7.62
N PRO A 5 -17.08 8.43 -8.86
CA PRO A 5 -15.97 7.79 -9.56
C PRO A 5 -14.90 8.84 -9.89
N VAL A 6 -13.65 8.55 -9.51
CA VAL A 6 -12.49 9.42 -9.76
C VAL A 6 -11.38 8.65 -10.45
N PHE A 7 -10.67 9.35 -11.35
CA PHE A 7 -9.43 8.84 -11.95
C PHE A 7 -8.25 9.54 -11.31
N LEU A 8 -7.44 8.78 -10.56
CA LEU A 8 -6.26 9.31 -9.89
C LEU A 8 -5.00 9.04 -10.71
N LYS A 9 -4.26 10.10 -11.08
CA LYS A 9 -2.94 9.96 -11.69
C LYS A 9 -1.91 9.59 -10.63
N ILE A 10 -1.51 8.32 -10.61
CA ILE A 10 -0.52 7.76 -9.67
C ILE A 10 0.78 7.29 -10.33
N ALA A 11 0.91 7.45 -11.65
CA ALA A 11 2.15 7.12 -12.35
C ALA A 11 3.33 7.91 -11.75
N GLN A 12 4.38 7.19 -11.36
CA GLN A 12 5.59 7.67 -10.69
C GLN A 12 5.33 8.33 -9.32
N GLN A 13 4.13 8.19 -8.75
CA GLN A 13 3.80 8.75 -7.45
C GLN A 13 4.06 7.72 -6.34
N PRO A 14 4.54 8.17 -5.16
CA PRO A 14 4.73 7.30 -4.01
C PRO A 14 3.37 6.78 -3.50
N CYS A 15 3.23 5.47 -3.37
CA CYS A 15 2.04 4.82 -2.84
C CYS A 15 2.44 3.81 -1.76
N LEU A 16 1.74 3.83 -0.64
CA LEU A 16 1.96 2.90 0.47
C LEU A 16 0.86 1.84 0.51
N VAL A 17 1.25 0.59 0.70
CA VAL A 17 0.35 -0.51 1.05
C VAL A 17 0.74 -1.07 2.41
N VAL A 18 -0.17 -0.99 3.37
CA VAL A 18 -0.02 -1.57 4.71
C VAL A 18 -0.61 -2.98 4.68
N GLY A 19 0.21 -4.00 4.89
CA GLY A 19 -0.15 -5.40 4.81
C GLY A 19 0.68 -6.18 3.79
N GLY A 20 0.91 -7.46 4.08
CA GLY A 20 1.80 -8.34 3.30
C GLY A 20 1.13 -9.59 2.72
N GLY A 21 -0.17 -9.74 2.91
CA GLY A 21 -0.94 -10.92 2.48
C GLY A 21 -1.49 -10.84 1.05
N HIS A 22 -2.42 -11.75 0.73
CA HIS A 22 -3.02 -11.83 -0.61
C HIS A 22 -3.83 -10.59 -1.00
N ILE A 23 -4.47 -9.93 -0.02
CA ILE A 23 -5.21 -8.67 -0.26
C ILE A 23 -4.25 -7.58 -0.70
N ALA A 24 -3.14 -7.40 0.02
CA ALA A 24 -2.09 -6.45 -0.35
C ALA A 24 -1.53 -6.75 -1.75
N LYS A 25 -1.24 -8.01 -2.08
CA LYS A 25 -0.77 -8.42 -3.41
C LYS A 25 -1.72 -7.97 -4.54
N ARG A 26 -3.03 -8.15 -4.35
CA ARG A 26 -4.03 -7.71 -5.34
C ARG A 26 -4.00 -6.19 -5.55
N LYS A 27 -3.83 -5.42 -4.48
CA LYS A 27 -3.76 -3.95 -4.53
C LYS A 27 -2.46 -3.47 -5.18
N VAL A 28 -1.33 -4.03 -4.75
CA VAL A 28 0.00 -3.76 -5.35
C VAL A 28 0.00 -4.03 -6.84
N THR A 29 -0.59 -5.14 -7.29
CA THR A 29 -0.70 -5.45 -8.72
C THR A 29 -1.41 -4.35 -9.52
N LEU A 30 -2.47 -3.75 -8.97
CA LEU A 30 -3.18 -2.65 -9.63
C LEU A 30 -2.34 -1.37 -9.65
N LEU A 31 -1.67 -1.05 -8.54
CA LEU A 31 -0.80 0.11 -8.43
C LEU A 31 0.38 0.04 -9.41
N LEU A 32 1.04 -1.12 -9.51
CA LEU A 32 2.15 -1.34 -10.43
C LEU A 32 1.71 -1.25 -11.90
N LYS A 33 0.52 -1.77 -12.25
CA LYS A 33 -0.06 -1.59 -13.59
C LYS A 33 -0.31 -0.11 -13.94
N ALA A 34 -0.54 0.73 -12.92
CA ALA A 34 -0.68 2.17 -13.07
C ALA A 34 0.66 2.92 -12.96
N ASN A 35 1.79 2.20 -12.95
CA ASN A 35 3.16 2.72 -12.81
C ASN A 35 3.43 3.50 -11.51
N ALA A 36 2.75 3.17 -10.42
CA ALA A 36 3.02 3.79 -9.11
C ALA A 36 4.37 3.32 -8.51
N ASN A 37 5.01 4.19 -7.73
CA ASN A 37 6.16 3.83 -6.91
C ASN A 37 5.69 3.24 -5.58
N VAL A 38 5.67 1.91 -5.48
CA VAL A 38 5.00 1.19 -4.39
C VAL A 38 5.98 0.87 -3.25
N THR A 39 5.57 1.21 -2.03
CA THR A 39 6.16 0.71 -0.79
C THR A 39 5.16 -0.21 -0.10
N VAL A 40 5.61 -1.39 0.33
CA VAL A 40 4.83 -2.32 1.15
C VAL A 40 5.41 -2.36 2.55
N ILE A 41 4.55 -2.26 3.57
CA ILE A 41 4.94 -2.42 4.98
C ILE A 41 4.07 -3.47 5.66
N ALA A 42 4.71 -4.47 6.29
CA ALA A 42 4.05 -5.43 7.16
C ALA A 42 5.08 -6.23 7.96
N PRO A 43 4.73 -6.78 9.14
CA PRO A 43 5.62 -7.68 9.88
C PRO A 43 6.04 -8.92 9.07
N HIS A 44 5.15 -9.40 8.20
CA HIS A 44 5.39 -10.52 7.31
C HIS A 44 4.82 -10.21 5.92
N VAL A 45 5.61 -10.45 4.87
CA VAL A 45 5.24 -10.21 3.48
C VAL A 45 5.39 -11.52 2.70
N LEU A 46 4.38 -11.90 1.93
CA LEU A 46 4.45 -13.07 1.06
C LEU A 46 5.61 -12.95 0.07
N ASP A 47 6.35 -14.03 -0.16
CA ASP A 47 7.53 -14.02 -1.05
C ASP A 47 7.18 -13.53 -2.46
N GLU A 48 6.04 -13.99 -3.00
CA GLU A 48 5.56 -13.56 -4.32
C GLU A 48 5.29 -12.05 -4.38
N LEU A 49 4.76 -11.48 -3.29
CA LEU A 49 4.52 -10.04 -3.18
C LEU A 49 5.84 -9.28 -3.09
N LYS A 50 6.77 -9.77 -2.27
CA LYS A 50 8.11 -9.19 -2.11
C LYS A 50 8.85 -9.15 -3.44
N GLN A 51 8.89 -10.27 -4.16
CA GLN A 51 9.49 -10.35 -5.50
C GLN A 51 8.82 -9.39 -6.49
N GLN A 52 7.49 -9.31 -6.49
CA GLN A 52 6.75 -8.42 -7.37
C GLN A 52 7.07 -6.94 -7.12
N VAL A 53 7.19 -6.53 -5.86
CA VAL A 53 7.53 -5.14 -5.50
C VAL A 53 8.98 -4.83 -5.86
N LEU A 54 9.93 -5.69 -5.48
CA LEU A 54 11.35 -5.45 -5.72
C LEU A 54 11.69 -5.43 -7.22
N SER A 55 11.08 -6.31 -8.02
CA SER A 55 11.28 -6.33 -9.49
C SER A 55 10.76 -5.06 -10.19
N SER A 56 9.82 -4.35 -9.56
CA SER A 56 9.33 -3.06 -10.06
C SER A 56 10.17 -1.85 -9.63
N GLY A 57 11.21 -2.05 -8.82
CA GLY A 57 11.98 -0.96 -8.20
C GLY A 57 11.31 -0.34 -6.96
N GLY A 58 10.23 -0.96 -6.46
CA GLY A 58 9.57 -0.57 -5.22
C GLY A 58 10.32 -1.00 -3.97
N ARG A 59 9.71 -0.78 -2.80
CA ARG A 59 10.32 -1.05 -1.49
C ARG A 59 9.46 -1.97 -0.63
N VAL A 60 10.10 -2.84 0.14
CA VAL A 60 9.44 -3.71 1.12
C VAL A 60 10.07 -3.46 2.48
N ILE A 61 9.23 -3.18 3.47
CA ILE A 61 9.61 -2.89 4.85
C ILE A 61 8.97 -3.97 5.73
N GLU A 62 9.79 -4.87 6.26
CA GLU A 62 9.33 -5.98 7.11
C GLU A 62 9.27 -5.55 8.58
N GLN A 63 8.35 -4.61 8.88
CA GLN A 63 8.16 -4.02 10.19
C GLN A 63 6.66 -3.75 10.46
N ALA A 64 6.31 -3.51 11.72
CA ALA A 64 5.00 -3.01 12.07
C ALA A 64 4.80 -1.59 11.51
N TYR A 65 3.56 -1.26 11.18
CA TYR A 65 3.20 0.07 10.70
C TYR A 65 3.44 1.14 11.78
N GLU A 66 3.98 2.27 11.35
CA GLU A 66 4.03 3.52 12.10
C GLU A 66 3.65 4.70 11.20
N GLN A 67 3.12 5.75 11.82
CA GLN A 67 2.58 6.92 11.11
C GLN A 67 3.64 7.65 10.26
N SER A 68 4.92 7.54 10.60
CA SER A 68 6.03 8.17 9.88
C SER A 68 6.06 7.78 8.38
N TYR A 69 5.60 6.58 8.04
CA TYR A 69 5.60 6.07 6.66
C TYR A 69 4.54 6.71 5.77
N LEU A 70 3.57 7.43 6.34
CA LEU A 70 2.57 8.18 5.58
C LEU A 70 3.14 9.46 4.96
N ALA A 71 4.29 9.92 5.44
CA ALA A 71 4.91 11.13 4.94
C ALA A 71 5.12 11.03 3.42
N GLN A 72 4.63 12.06 2.70
CA GLN A 72 4.80 12.23 1.25
C GLN A 72 4.10 11.17 0.38
N GLN A 73 3.21 10.33 0.93
CA GLN A 73 2.46 9.35 0.13
C GLN A 73 1.32 10.03 -0.64
N ARG A 74 1.15 9.65 -1.92
CA ARG A 74 0.03 10.12 -2.75
C ARG A 74 -1.25 9.33 -2.50
N LEU A 75 -1.10 8.05 -2.16
CA LEU A 75 -2.18 7.12 -1.88
C LEU A 75 -1.68 6.09 -0.86
N VAL A 76 -2.52 5.81 0.14
CA VAL A 76 -2.27 4.81 1.16
C VAL A 76 -3.41 3.80 1.12
N ILE A 77 -3.07 2.51 1.16
CA ILE A 77 -4.04 1.41 1.17
C ILE A 77 -3.78 0.54 2.39
N ALA A 78 -4.72 0.52 3.33
CA ALA A 78 -4.76 -0.48 4.38
C ALA A 78 -5.33 -1.80 3.84
N ALA A 79 -4.53 -2.87 3.92
CA ALA A 79 -4.80 -4.17 3.33
C ALA A 79 -4.41 -5.31 4.28
N THR A 80 -4.71 -5.15 5.57
CA THR A 80 -4.48 -6.15 6.64
C THR A 80 -5.76 -6.84 7.06
N ASP A 81 -5.64 -8.03 7.65
CA ASP A 81 -6.77 -8.72 8.32
C ASP A 81 -7.09 -8.12 9.70
N ASP A 82 -6.20 -7.28 10.23
CA ASP A 82 -6.41 -6.50 11.45
C ASP A 82 -7.29 -5.26 11.15
N GLN A 83 -8.52 -5.28 11.65
CA GLN A 83 -9.47 -4.17 11.50
C GLN A 83 -9.06 -2.93 12.29
N ALA A 84 -8.44 -3.09 13.46
CA ALA A 84 -8.01 -1.96 14.29
C ALA A 84 -6.86 -1.22 13.60
N LEU A 85 -5.92 -1.96 13.01
CA LEU A 85 -4.85 -1.38 12.21
C LEU A 85 -5.39 -0.67 10.96
N ASN A 86 -6.36 -1.27 10.24
CA ASN A 86 -6.98 -0.61 9.08
C ASN A 86 -7.65 0.72 9.48
N GLN A 87 -8.34 0.75 10.63
CA GLN A 87 -8.95 1.97 11.16
C GLN A 87 -7.91 3.00 11.57
N GLN A 88 -6.81 2.57 12.20
CA GLN A 88 -5.70 3.46 12.56
C GLN A 88 -5.09 4.11 11.32
N VAL A 89 -4.76 3.32 10.29
CA VAL A 89 -4.21 3.84 9.02
C VAL A 89 -5.17 4.83 8.37
N PHE A 90 -6.48 4.58 8.42
CA PHE A 90 -7.49 5.53 7.94
C PHE A 90 -7.46 6.84 8.71
N ASN A 91 -7.52 6.79 10.04
CA ASN A 91 -7.53 7.98 10.90
C ASN A 91 -6.25 8.80 10.75
N ASP A 92 -5.11 8.15 10.56
CA ASP A 92 -3.82 8.82 10.38
C ASP A 92 -3.70 9.54 9.01
N CYS A 93 -4.60 9.23 8.06
CA CYS A 93 -4.63 9.81 6.70
C CYS A 93 -5.70 10.90 6.50
N GLU A 94 -6.63 11.11 7.46
CA GLU A 94 -7.59 12.23 7.43
C GLU A 94 -6.90 13.58 7.68
#